data_AF-A0A8X8WRW4-F1
#
_entry.id   AF-A0A8X8WRW4-F1
#
_cell.length_a   1.000
_cell.length_b   1.000
_cell.length_c   1.000
_cell.angle_alpha   90.00
_cell.angle_beta   90.00
_cell.angle_gamma   90.00
#
_symmetry.space_group_name_H-M   'P 1'
#
loop_
_entity.id
_entity.type
_entity.pdbx_description
1 polymer ?
#
loop_
_entity_poly.entity_id
_entity_poly.type
_entity_poly.pdbx_seq_one_letter_code
_entity_poly.pdbx_strand_id
1 'polypeptide(L)'
;MVKTSIEDDTEIYVINDKCSKDWSVSYSVSGDSYVCGCKLFQRLGLVCSHIFWVLRNRKLKLVPDHLHGGRWLKSNFVKPVHCGFVDDIEKALIIDVATQEWRDMHGDFFEVAQTIKGNVDQIRAFRQIIAEGKKAIFGEGIVLSISDKRQMIENFYGSQAPSEIDVHPPDVVKTKGSGRRPLTRLEQAMKMKAKPGRKCAECGEVGNHDARNCKKIKEKQKIK
;
A
#
# COMPACT_ATOMS: atom_id res chain seq x y z
N MET A 1 -27.21 8.37 27.72
CA MET A 1 -27.90 8.63 26.44
C MET A 1 -29.23 9.25 26.78
N VAL A 2 -29.54 10.41 26.20
CA VAL A 2 -30.80 11.13 26.47
C VAL A 2 -31.45 11.46 25.14
N LYS A 3 -32.72 11.06 24.97
CA LYS A 3 -33.55 11.55 23.86
C LYS A 3 -33.91 12.99 24.19
N THR A 4 -33.50 13.94 23.36
CA THR A 4 -33.46 15.36 23.76
C THR A 4 -34.59 16.16 23.11
N SER A 5 -35.00 15.83 21.89
CA SER A 5 -36.14 16.47 21.22
C SER A 5 -36.70 15.60 20.09
N ILE A 6 -37.94 15.90 19.69
CA ILE A 6 -38.58 15.43 18.46
C ILE A 6 -38.98 16.69 17.71
N GLU A 7 -38.37 16.93 16.55
CA GLU A 7 -38.66 18.06 15.67
C GLU A 7 -38.99 17.49 14.29
N ASP A 8 -40.16 17.80 13.75
CA ASP A 8 -40.56 17.51 12.36
C ASP A 8 -40.06 16.15 11.83
N ASP A 9 -40.50 15.08 12.47
CA ASP A 9 -40.20 13.69 12.08
C ASP A 9 -38.75 13.22 12.29
N THR A 10 -37.96 14.02 13.02
CA THR A 10 -36.58 13.72 13.40
C THR A 10 -36.43 13.60 14.92
N GLU A 11 -35.86 12.49 15.37
CA GLU A 11 -35.50 12.26 16.77
C GLU A 11 -34.02 12.54 17.02
N ILE A 12 -33.71 13.35 18.03
CA ILE A 12 -32.33 13.70 18.38
C ILE A 12 -31.90 13.00 19.68
N TYR A 13 -30.81 12.24 19.60
CA TYR A 13 -30.18 11.52 20.69
C TYR A 13 -28.85 12.14 21.06
N VAL A 14 -28.66 12.45 22.35
CA VAL A 14 -27.36 12.93 22.88
C VAL A 14 -26.67 11.78 23.59
N ILE A 15 -25.45 11.48 23.13
CA ILE A 15 -24.63 10.36 23.58
C ILE A 15 -23.35 10.91 24.19
N ASN A 16 -23.23 10.74 25.50
CA ASN A 16 -22.00 11.02 26.22
C ASN A 16 -21.01 9.88 25.94
N ASP A 17 -19.95 10.21 25.21
CA ASP A 17 -18.84 9.30 24.97
C ASP A 17 -17.80 9.46 26.09
N LYS A 18 -17.12 8.36 26.45
CA LYS A 18 -16.14 8.31 27.55
C LYS A 18 -14.99 9.31 27.39
N CYS A 19 -14.83 9.88 26.19
CA CYS A 19 -13.86 10.92 25.84
C CYS A 19 -14.35 12.36 26.10
N SER A 20 -15.32 12.57 27.00
CA SER A 20 -15.80 13.90 27.45
C SER A 20 -16.40 14.78 26.35
N LYS A 21 -16.87 14.18 25.26
CA LYS A 21 -17.60 14.87 24.19
C LYS A 21 -18.98 14.26 24.04
N ASP A 22 -19.99 15.10 24.07
CA ASP A 22 -21.35 14.72 23.74
C ASP A 22 -21.52 14.74 22.23
N TRP A 23 -21.99 13.61 21.68
CA TRP A 23 -22.30 13.47 20.28
C TRP A 23 -23.81 13.45 20.07
N SER A 24 -24.29 14.20 19.08
CA SER A 24 -25.67 14.11 18.61
C SER A 24 -25.81 13.06 17.51
N VAL A 25 -26.90 12.30 17.57
CA VAL A 25 -27.37 11.43 16.50
C VAL A 25 -28.80 11.82 16.19
N SER A 26 -29.06 12.25 14.95
CA SER A 26 -30.39 12.51 14.42
C SER A 26 -30.88 11.30 13.66
N TYR A 27 -32.09 10.85 13.97
CA TYR A 27 -32.80 9.79 13.28
C TYR A 27 -34.04 10.34 12.61
N SER A 28 -34.13 10.24 11.28
CA SER A 28 -35.34 10.59 10.52
C SER A 28 -36.23 9.35 10.42
N VAL A 29 -37.49 9.47 10.88
CA VAL A 29 -38.44 8.36 10.93
C VAL A 29 -38.98 8.04 9.53
N SER A 30 -39.36 9.03 8.74
CA SER A 30 -39.84 8.88 7.35
C SER A 30 -38.78 8.31 6.41
N GLY A 31 -37.53 8.76 6.54
CA GLY A 31 -36.44 8.34 5.67
C GLY A 31 -35.67 7.11 6.16
N ASP A 32 -36.02 6.57 7.34
CA ASP A 32 -35.25 5.58 8.10
C ASP A 32 -33.74 5.84 8.01
N SER A 33 -33.30 7.05 8.35
CA SER A 33 -31.91 7.47 8.14
C SER A 33 -31.27 7.97 9.42
N TYR A 34 -29.98 7.66 9.60
CA TYR A 34 -29.21 7.96 10.79
C TYR A 34 -28.03 8.85 10.45
N VAL A 35 -27.94 10.00 11.10
CA VAL A 35 -26.82 10.94 10.94
C VAL A 35 -26.20 11.20 12.30
N CYS A 36 -24.90 10.92 12.43
CA CYS A 36 -24.15 11.18 13.65
C CYS A 36 -23.15 12.31 13.45
N GLY A 37 -23.03 13.21 14.44
CA GLY A 37 -22.06 14.29 14.44
C GLY A 37 -20.60 13.83 14.31
N CYS A 38 -20.27 12.58 14.66
CA CYS A 38 -18.91 12.05 14.48
C CYS A 38 -18.53 11.79 13.01
N LYS A 39 -19.53 11.75 12.12
CA LYS A 39 -19.41 11.54 10.67
C LYS A 39 -18.67 10.26 10.27
N LEU A 40 -18.55 9.25 11.15
CA LEU A 40 -17.80 8.02 10.85
C LEU A 40 -18.41 7.24 9.69
N PHE A 41 -19.75 7.18 9.64
CA PHE A 41 -20.45 6.51 8.56
C PHE A 41 -20.26 7.23 7.23
N GLN A 42 -20.36 8.55 7.23
CA GLN A 42 -20.12 9.39 6.05
C GLN A 42 -18.66 9.32 5.58
N ARG A 43 -17.69 9.27 6.52
CA ARG A 43 -16.25 9.26 6.20
C ARG A 43 -15.73 7.90 5.76
N LEU A 44 -16.17 6.81 6.38
CA LEU A 44 -15.58 5.48 6.21
C LEU A 44 -16.57 4.41 5.78
N GLY A 45 -17.87 4.73 5.68
CA GLY A 45 -18.93 3.74 5.50
C GLY A 45 -19.08 2.81 6.69
N LEU A 46 -18.62 3.24 7.88
CA LEU A 46 -18.68 2.45 9.11
C LEU A 46 -19.68 3.03 10.11
N VAL A 47 -20.65 2.23 10.53
CA VAL A 47 -21.58 2.59 11.61
C VAL A 47 -20.77 2.81 12.89
N CYS A 48 -20.87 3.99 13.48
CA CYS A 48 -20.19 4.29 14.73
C CYS A 48 -20.91 3.67 15.93
N SER A 49 -20.18 3.56 17.04
CA SER A 49 -20.74 3.19 18.34
C SER A 49 -21.95 4.06 18.72
N HIS A 50 -21.96 5.35 18.34
CA HIS A 50 -23.07 6.26 18.63
C HIS A 50 -24.37 5.86 17.92
N ILE A 51 -24.33 5.52 16.64
CA ILE A 51 -25.51 5.03 15.90
C ILE A 51 -25.97 3.69 16.47
N PHE A 52 -25.04 2.79 16.83
CA PHE A 52 -25.38 1.53 17.49
C PHE A 52 -26.17 1.71 18.79
N TRP A 53 -25.82 2.72 19.60
CA TRP A 53 -26.59 3.04 20.80
C TRP A 53 -28.03 3.43 20.47
N VAL A 54 -28.25 4.20 19.40
CA VAL A 54 -29.61 4.56 18.94
C VAL A 54 -30.37 3.33 18.45
N LEU A 55 -29.75 2.46 17.63
CA LEU A 55 -30.36 1.21 17.18
C LEU A 55 -30.79 0.32 18.35
N ARG A 56 -29.93 0.21 19.37
CA ARG A 56 -30.24 -0.53 20.61
C ARG A 56 -31.42 0.07 21.36
N ASN A 57 -31.49 1.40 21.48
CA ASN A 57 -32.61 2.07 22.14
C ASN A 57 -33.93 1.84 21.41
N ARG A 58 -33.90 1.79 20.08
CA ARG A 58 -35.06 1.45 19.25
C ARG A 58 -35.37 -0.05 19.21
N LYS A 59 -34.66 -0.86 19.99
CA LYS A 59 -34.87 -2.32 20.13
C LYS A 59 -34.79 -3.07 18.80
N LEU A 60 -34.00 -2.56 17.86
CA LEU A 60 -33.75 -3.25 16.60
C LEU A 60 -32.87 -4.47 16.84
N LYS A 61 -33.34 -5.65 16.39
CA LYS A 61 -32.60 -6.92 16.51
C LYS A 61 -31.54 -7.08 15.42
N LEU A 62 -31.77 -6.44 14.28
CA LEU A 62 -30.88 -6.44 13.12
C LEU A 62 -30.51 -5.01 12.78
N VAL A 63 -29.30 -4.82 12.27
CA VAL A 63 -28.87 -3.52 11.73
C VAL A 63 -29.60 -3.31 10.39
N PRO A 64 -30.23 -2.14 10.17
CA PRO A 64 -30.86 -1.83 8.89
C PRO A 64 -29.91 -1.97 7.70
N ASP A 65 -30.41 -2.48 6.56
CA ASP A 65 -29.58 -2.79 5.40
C ASP A 65 -28.90 -1.56 4.78
N HIS A 66 -29.53 -0.39 4.85
CA HIS A 66 -28.92 0.85 4.39
C HIS A 66 -27.71 1.29 5.23
N LEU A 67 -27.54 0.76 6.45
CA LEU A 67 -26.36 0.93 7.30
C LEU A 67 -25.28 -0.14 7.04
N HIS A 68 -25.59 -1.20 6.31
CA HIS A 68 -24.61 -2.16 5.80
C HIS A 68 -23.83 -1.51 4.63
N GLY A 69 -22.87 -0.64 4.97
CA GLY A 69 -21.96 -0.06 3.99
C GLY A 69 -21.12 -1.13 3.28
N GLY A 70 -20.62 -0.84 2.07
CA GLY A 70 -19.80 -1.78 1.28
C GLY A 70 -18.54 -2.30 1.99
N ARG A 71 -18.10 -1.64 3.08
CA ARG A 71 -16.99 -2.07 3.93
C ARG A 71 -17.38 -3.14 4.97
N TRP A 72 -18.67 -3.35 5.24
CA TRP A 72 -19.19 -4.29 6.27
C TRP A 72 -19.45 -5.68 5.73
N LEU A 73 -19.88 -5.76 4.48
CA LEU A 73 -20.06 -7.02 3.78
C LEU A 73 -18.72 -7.42 3.14
N LYS A 74 -18.34 -8.70 3.19
CA LYS A 74 -17.32 -9.29 2.30
C LYS A 74 -17.84 -9.34 0.86
N SER A 75 -18.38 -8.24 0.37
CA SER A 75 -18.83 -8.08 -0.99
C SER A 75 -17.73 -7.39 -1.79
N ASN A 76 -17.68 -7.69 -3.08
CA ASN A 76 -16.75 -7.13 -4.06
C ASN A 76 -16.90 -5.60 -4.27
N PHE A 77 -17.76 -4.92 -3.51
CA PHE A 77 -17.91 -3.48 -3.49
C PHE A 77 -16.87 -2.82 -2.59
N VAL A 78 -15.61 -2.84 -3.03
CA VAL A 78 -14.63 -1.86 -2.54
C VAL A 78 -15.11 -0.49 -3.00
N LYS A 79 -15.90 0.21 -2.17
CA LYS A 79 -16.13 1.63 -2.38
C LYS A 79 -14.77 2.33 -2.28
N PRO A 80 -14.39 3.20 -3.25
CA PRO A 80 -13.24 4.06 -3.09
C PRO A 80 -13.41 4.88 -1.81
N VAL A 81 -12.39 4.87 -0.96
CA VAL A 81 -12.26 5.91 0.05
C VAL A 81 -11.96 7.18 -0.73
N HIS A 82 -12.94 8.07 -0.87
CA HIS A 82 -12.67 9.37 -1.40
C HIS A 82 -12.79 10.42 -0.30
N CYS A 83 -11.62 10.84 0.20
CA CYS A 83 -11.44 12.21 0.62
C CYS A 83 -11.32 13.08 -0.64
N GLY A 84 -12.19 14.08 -0.75
CA GLY A 84 -12.09 15.15 -1.74
C GLY A 84 -13.17 15.07 -2.81
N PHE A 85 -14.13 15.99 -2.78
CA PHE A 85 -14.93 16.47 -3.92
C PHE A 85 -14.58 15.90 -5.31
N VAL A 86 -15.47 15.08 -5.87
CA VAL A 86 -15.62 14.96 -7.33
C VAL A 86 -17.11 14.75 -7.65
N ASP A 87 -17.69 15.72 -8.34
CA ASP A 87 -18.98 15.62 -9.00
C ASP A 87 -18.84 14.65 -10.18
N ASP A 88 -19.07 13.35 -9.97
CA ASP A 88 -19.36 12.36 -11.03
C ASP A 88 -19.63 10.97 -10.39
N ILE A 89 -20.65 10.87 -9.54
CA ILE A 89 -21.07 9.61 -8.90
C ILE A 89 -21.57 8.59 -9.94
N GLU A 90 -22.08 9.04 -11.08
CA GLU A 90 -22.65 8.16 -12.11
C GLU A 90 -21.61 7.34 -12.90
N LYS A 91 -20.35 7.78 -12.99
CA LYS A 91 -19.29 7.02 -13.71
C LYS A 91 -18.61 5.95 -12.84
N ALA A 92 -18.80 5.97 -11.53
CA ALA A 92 -18.18 5.02 -10.60
C ALA A 92 -18.96 3.71 -10.42
N LEU A 93 -20.15 3.60 -11.03
CA LEU A 93 -21.05 2.43 -10.88
C LEU A 93 -20.88 1.37 -11.98
N ILE A 94 -19.98 1.60 -12.93
CA ILE A 94 -19.56 0.58 -13.89
C ILE A 94 -18.37 -0.10 -13.21
N ILE A 95 -18.50 -1.38 -12.84
CA ILE A 95 -17.30 -2.21 -12.65
C ILE A 95 -16.55 -2.06 -13.97
N ASP A 96 -15.44 -1.33 -13.95
CA ASP A 96 -14.59 -1.17 -15.12
C ASP A 96 -14.38 -2.57 -15.69
N VAL A 97 -14.83 -2.78 -16.93
CA VAL A 97 -14.79 -4.11 -17.58
C VAL A 97 -13.38 -4.67 -17.45
N ALA A 98 -12.35 -3.82 -17.53
CA ALA A 98 -10.96 -4.21 -17.32
C ALA A 98 -10.69 -4.79 -15.92
N THR A 99 -11.34 -4.28 -14.87
CA THR A 99 -11.24 -4.82 -13.51
C THR A 99 -11.91 -6.19 -13.36
N GLN A 100 -13.01 -6.43 -14.07
CA GLN A 100 -13.66 -7.75 -14.08
C GLN A 100 -12.78 -8.78 -14.82
N GLU A 101 -12.40 -8.47 -16.07
CA GLU A 101 -11.52 -9.32 -16.88
C GLU A 101 -10.19 -9.60 -16.16
N TRP A 102 -9.65 -8.63 -15.42
CA TRP A 102 -8.46 -8.82 -14.59
C TRP A 102 -8.66 -9.88 -13.50
N ARG A 103 -9.81 -9.84 -12.80
CA ARG A 103 -10.11 -10.82 -11.75
C ARG A 103 -10.31 -12.22 -12.33
N ASP A 104 -11.02 -12.32 -13.45
CA ASP A 104 -11.33 -13.60 -14.08
C ASP A 104 -10.04 -14.25 -14.60
N MET A 105 -9.18 -13.49 -15.29
CA MET A 105 -7.84 -13.95 -15.71
C MET A 105 -7.00 -14.44 -14.54
N HIS A 106 -7.00 -13.72 -13.40
CA HIS A 106 -6.27 -14.14 -12.21
C HIS A 106 -6.82 -15.44 -11.60
N GLY A 107 -8.14 -15.63 -11.64
CA GLY A 107 -8.83 -16.84 -11.21
C GLY A 107 -8.40 -18.05 -12.04
N ASP A 108 -8.52 -17.95 -13.36
CA ASP A 108 -8.16 -19.00 -14.32
C ASP A 108 -6.68 -19.39 -14.18
N PHE A 109 -5.79 -18.41 -14.07
CA PHE A 109 -4.36 -18.66 -13.86
C PHE A 109 -4.11 -19.47 -12.58
N PHE A 110 -4.77 -19.08 -11.48
CA PHE A 110 -4.59 -19.75 -10.20
C PHE A 110 -5.11 -21.19 -10.24
N GLU A 111 -6.27 -21.42 -10.86
CA GLU A 111 -6.85 -22.75 -11.03
C GLU A 111 -5.90 -23.68 -11.80
N VAL A 112 -5.40 -23.22 -12.95
CA VAL A 112 -4.44 -23.98 -13.76
C VAL A 112 -3.16 -24.25 -12.95
N ALA A 113 -2.63 -23.24 -12.28
CA ALA A 113 -1.40 -23.37 -11.49
C ALA A 113 -1.52 -24.38 -10.35
N GLN A 114 -2.69 -24.48 -9.69
CA GLN A 114 -2.94 -25.49 -8.67
C GLN A 114 -3.11 -26.89 -9.26
N THR A 115 -3.78 -26.98 -10.41
CA THR A 115 -4.08 -28.27 -11.07
C THR A 115 -2.82 -28.94 -11.59
N ILE A 116 -1.91 -28.19 -12.22
CA ILE A 116 -0.66 -28.72 -12.77
C ILE A 116 0.45 -28.85 -11.73
N LYS A 117 0.20 -28.42 -10.49
CA LYS A 117 1.20 -28.38 -9.41
C LYS A 117 1.76 -29.78 -9.15
N GLY A 118 3.04 -29.96 -9.44
CA GLY A 118 3.74 -31.24 -9.26
C GLY A 118 3.90 -32.06 -10.54
N ASN A 119 3.24 -31.69 -11.65
CA ASN A 119 3.45 -32.28 -12.96
C ASN A 119 4.40 -31.40 -13.79
N VAL A 120 5.66 -31.81 -13.89
CA VAL A 120 6.72 -31.02 -14.54
C VAL A 120 6.43 -30.78 -16.03
N ASP A 121 5.87 -31.75 -16.73
CA ASP A 121 5.62 -31.64 -18.16
C ASP A 121 4.45 -30.69 -18.46
N GLN A 122 3.39 -30.74 -17.64
CA GLN A 122 2.29 -29.78 -17.72
C GLN A 122 2.74 -28.36 -17.34
N ILE A 123 3.63 -28.22 -16.36
CA ILE A 123 4.25 -26.93 -16.01
C ILE A 123 5.06 -26.38 -17.19
N ARG A 124 5.83 -27.22 -17.89
CA ARG A 124 6.57 -26.80 -19.09
C ARG A 124 5.64 -26.36 -20.21
N ALA A 125 4.59 -27.12 -20.48
CA ALA A 125 3.59 -26.79 -21.49
C ALA A 125 2.91 -25.45 -21.18
N PHE A 126 2.47 -25.23 -19.93
CA PHE A 126 1.84 -23.99 -19.52
C PHE A 126 2.80 -22.78 -19.59
N ARG A 127 4.08 -22.98 -19.23
CA ARG A 127 5.10 -21.94 -19.40
C ARG A 127 5.29 -21.53 -20.86
N GLN A 128 5.22 -22.48 -21.79
CA GLN A 128 5.31 -22.20 -23.22
C GLN A 128 4.09 -21.39 -23.70
N ILE A 129 2.88 -21.78 -23.29
CA ILE A 129 1.63 -21.04 -23.60
C ILE A 129 1.73 -19.59 -23.12
N ILE A 130 2.21 -19.36 -21.89
CA ILE A 130 2.41 -18.01 -21.36
C ILE A 130 3.45 -17.23 -22.19
N ALA A 131 4.55 -17.87 -22.59
CA ALA A 131 5.59 -17.22 -23.38
C ALA A 131 5.09 -16.82 -24.78
N GLU A 132 4.32 -17.68 -25.42
CA GLU A 132 3.68 -17.42 -26.71
C GLU A 132 2.62 -16.33 -26.60
N GLY A 133 1.76 -16.38 -25.58
CA GLY A 133 0.76 -15.34 -25.31
C GLY A 133 1.41 -13.98 -25.02
N LYS A 134 2.50 -13.95 -24.25
CA LYS A 134 3.29 -12.74 -23.99
C LYS A 134 3.82 -12.14 -25.29
N LYS A 135 4.34 -12.97 -26.21
CA LYS A 135 4.84 -12.53 -27.52
C LYS A 135 3.70 -12.05 -28.43
N ALA A 136 2.53 -12.69 -28.38
CA ALA A 136 1.36 -12.30 -29.16
C ALA A 136 0.80 -10.94 -28.73
N ILE A 137 0.73 -10.68 -27.42
CA ILE A 137 0.16 -9.43 -26.87
C ILE A 137 1.15 -8.26 -26.99
N PHE A 138 2.44 -8.48 -26.75
CA PHE A 138 3.43 -7.41 -26.61
C PHE A 138 4.55 -7.42 -27.67
N GLY A 139 4.56 -8.38 -28.60
CA GLY A 139 5.67 -8.56 -29.54
C GLY A 139 6.98 -8.93 -28.83
N GLU A 140 8.12 -8.40 -29.32
CA GLU A 140 9.42 -8.49 -28.62
C GLU A 140 9.54 -7.50 -27.45
N GLY A 141 8.63 -6.53 -27.37
CA GLY A 141 8.68 -5.41 -26.44
C GLY A 141 7.93 -5.68 -25.16
N ILE A 142 8.41 -6.59 -24.31
CA ILE A 142 8.03 -6.52 -22.89
C ILE A 142 8.89 -5.44 -22.25
N VAL A 143 8.47 -4.20 -22.41
CA VAL A 143 8.78 -3.18 -21.43
C VAL A 143 7.87 -3.52 -20.26
N LEU A 144 8.36 -4.33 -19.31
CA LEU A 144 7.96 -4.06 -17.94
C LEU A 144 8.23 -2.57 -17.79
N SER A 145 7.17 -1.77 -17.61
CA SER A 145 7.29 -0.34 -17.36
C SER A 145 7.92 -0.13 -15.98
N ILE A 146 9.18 -0.56 -15.86
CA ILE A 146 10.26 0.18 -15.26
C ILE A 146 10.76 1.19 -16.32
N SER A 147 9.97 1.51 -17.36
CA SER A 147 10.20 2.70 -18.18
C SER A 147 10.10 3.89 -17.24
N ASP A 148 11.31 4.25 -16.82
CA ASP A 148 11.73 5.38 -16.04
C ASP A 148 10.72 5.85 -14.99
N LYS A 149 10.89 5.36 -13.76
CA LYS A 149 10.34 6.06 -12.56
C LYS A 149 10.59 7.57 -12.67
N ARG A 150 11.73 7.95 -13.24
CA ARG A 150 12.08 9.32 -13.60
C ARG A 150 11.02 9.96 -14.51
N GLN A 151 10.71 9.37 -15.66
CA GLN A 151 9.74 9.86 -16.63
C GLN A 151 8.32 9.91 -16.04
N MET A 152 7.94 8.92 -15.22
CA MET A 152 6.67 8.96 -14.49
C MET A 152 6.60 10.13 -13.49
N ILE A 153 7.69 10.37 -12.75
CA ILE A 153 7.80 11.50 -11.82
C ILE A 153 7.79 12.83 -12.59
N GLU A 154 8.58 12.95 -13.66
CA GLU A 154 8.67 14.15 -14.50
C GLU A 154 7.32 14.49 -15.15
N ASN A 155 6.57 13.49 -15.62
CA ASN A 155 5.21 13.68 -16.14
C ASN A 155 4.22 14.12 -15.05
N PHE A 156 4.34 13.57 -13.83
CA PHE A 156 3.47 13.93 -12.71
C PHE A 156 3.69 15.38 -12.25
N TYR A 157 4.95 15.81 -12.18
CA TYR A 157 5.32 17.18 -11.77
C TYR A 157 5.34 18.18 -12.94
N GLY A 158 5.22 17.71 -14.19
CA GLY A 158 5.23 18.55 -15.40
C GLY A 158 6.58 19.18 -15.73
N SER A 159 7.67 18.67 -15.13
CA SER A 159 9.02 19.22 -15.26
C SER A 159 10.06 18.12 -15.24
N GLN A 160 11.10 18.26 -16.06
CA GLN A 160 12.24 17.34 -16.04
C GLN A 160 13.07 17.49 -14.76
N ALA A 161 13.64 16.40 -14.27
CA ALA A 161 14.52 16.44 -13.10
C ALA A 161 15.79 17.24 -13.44
N PRO A 162 16.19 18.22 -12.60
CA PRO A 162 17.40 19.00 -12.80
C PRO A 162 18.65 18.11 -12.96
N SER A 163 19.58 18.51 -13.84
CA SER A 163 20.86 17.82 -14.00
C SER A 163 21.78 17.97 -12.79
N GLU A 164 21.62 19.06 -12.05
CA GLU A 164 22.38 19.38 -10.84
C GLU A 164 21.40 19.68 -9.69
N ILE A 165 21.65 19.04 -8.53
CA ILE A 165 20.83 19.18 -7.33
C ILE A 165 21.62 20.06 -6.35
N ASP A 166 21.24 21.34 -6.26
CA ASP A 166 21.81 22.31 -5.30
C ASP A 166 21.17 22.19 -3.90
N VAL A 167 19.97 21.60 -3.82
CA VAL A 167 19.26 21.39 -2.55
C VAL A 167 19.65 20.04 -1.95
N HIS A 168 20.64 20.06 -1.06
CA HIS A 168 21.00 18.89 -0.27
C HIS A 168 20.08 18.75 0.96
N PRO A 169 19.82 17.50 1.41
CA PRO A 169 19.22 17.29 2.73
C PRO A 169 20.05 18.02 3.78
N PRO A 170 19.42 18.63 4.80
CA PRO A 170 20.16 19.30 5.86
C PRO A 170 21.09 18.29 6.54
N ASP A 171 22.24 18.78 7.01
CA ASP A 171 23.18 17.97 7.77
C ASP A 171 22.45 17.23 8.89
N VAL A 172 22.70 15.92 9.00
CA VAL A 172 22.08 15.10 10.04
C VAL A 172 22.64 15.52 11.40
N VAL A 173 21.96 16.45 12.05
CA VAL A 173 22.31 16.93 13.39
C VAL A 173 21.75 15.97 14.44
N LYS A 174 22.59 15.56 15.39
CA LYS A 174 22.12 14.81 16.56
C LYS A 174 21.45 15.77 17.53
N THR A 175 20.12 15.71 17.61
CA THR A 175 19.35 16.50 18.57
C THR A 175 19.20 15.75 19.89
N LYS A 176 18.93 16.50 20.98
CA LYS A 176 18.61 15.88 22.27
C LYS A 176 17.36 15.00 22.11
N GLY A 177 17.50 13.70 22.30
CA GLY A 177 16.42 12.71 22.10
C GLY A 177 16.52 11.91 20.80
N SER A 178 17.50 12.18 19.91
CA SER A 178 17.82 11.30 18.78
C SER A 178 18.54 10.04 19.29
N GLY A 179 17.81 9.19 20.02
CA GLY A 179 18.31 7.93 20.55
C GLY A 179 18.92 7.06 19.44
N ARG A 180 19.90 6.23 19.81
CA ARG A 180 20.46 5.25 18.86
C ARG A 180 19.38 4.20 18.60
N ARG A 181 18.84 4.14 17.38
CA ARG A 181 18.01 3.01 16.97
C ARG A 181 18.86 1.74 17.06
N PRO A 182 18.37 0.66 17.69
CA PRO A 182 19.00 -0.64 17.59
C PRO A 182 19.09 -1.03 16.10
N LEU A 183 20.31 -1.31 15.62
CA LEU A 183 20.51 -1.79 14.26
C LEU A 183 19.86 -3.17 14.11
N THR A 184 19.20 -3.39 12.98
CA THR A 184 18.68 -4.70 12.59
C THR A 184 19.80 -5.71 12.39
N ARG A 185 19.49 -7.01 12.48
CA ARG A 185 20.47 -8.08 12.21
C ARG A 185 21.13 -7.95 10.84
N LEU A 186 20.37 -7.48 9.84
CA LEU A 186 20.87 -7.24 8.49
C LEU A 186 21.90 -6.09 8.47
N GLU A 187 21.58 -4.95 9.08
CA GLU A 187 22.49 -3.80 9.17
C GLU A 187 23.77 -4.12 9.96
N GLN A 188 23.65 -4.91 11.02
CA GLN A 188 24.81 -5.41 11.78
C GLN A 188 25.69 -6.32 10.91
N ALA A 189 25.09 -7.28 10.20
CA ALA A 189 25.80 -8.18 9.31
C ALA A 189 26.48 -7.44 8.14
N MET A 190 25.84 -6.41 7.59
CA MET A 190 26.42 -5.57 6.53
C MET A 190 27.66 -4.80 7.02
N LYS A 191 27.61 -4.23 8.24
CA LYS A 191 28.78 -3.59 8.85
C LYS A 191 29.92 -4.59 9.13
N MET A 192 29.60 -5.81 9.58
CA MET A 192 30.61 -6.85 9.81
C MET A 192 31.19 -7.45 8.52
N LYS A 193 30.45 -7.40 7.40
CA LYS A 193 30.94 -7.84 6.09
C LYS A 193 32.04 -6.94 5.52
N ALA A 194 32.08 -5.66 5.89
CA ALA A 194 33.17 -4.77 5.56
C ALA A 194 34.42 -5.15 6.35
N LYS A 195 35.14 -6.19 5.88
CA LYS A 195 36.42 -6.58 6.47
C LYS A 195 37.41 -5.43 6.25
N PRO A 196 38.06 -4.91 7.30
CA PRO A 196 39.11 -3.92 7.11
C PRO A 196 40.22 -4.52 6.24
N GLY A 197 40.70 -3.75 5.27
CA GLY A 197 41.82 -4.15 4.42
C GLY A 197 43.02 -4.54 5.28
N ARG A 198 43.77 -5.55 4.85
CA ARG A 198 45.00 -5.95 5.54
C ARG A 198 46.20 -5.26 4.88
N LYS A 199 47.22 -4.97 5.68
CA LYS A 199 48.50 -4.46 5.15
C LYS A 199 49.23 -5.60 4.44
N CYS A 200 49.56 -5.40 3.16
CA CYS A 200 50.38 -6.33 2.42
C CYS A 200 51.83 -6.26 2.92
N ALA A 201 52.44 -7.40 3.22
CA ALA A 201 53.82 -7.47 3.72
C ALA A 201 54.86 -6.99 2.68
N GLU A 202 54.52 -7.09 1.40
CA GLU A 202 55.46 -6.86 0.28
C GLU A 202 55.39 -5.44 -0.27
N CYS A 203 54.19 -4.88 -0.46
CA CYS A 203 54.03 -3.50 -0.94
C CYS A 203 53.71 -2.49 0.18
N GLY A 204 53.43 -2.95 1.40
CA GLY A 204 53.11 -2.10 2.54
C GLY A 204 51.74 -1.41 2.48
N GLU A 205 50.96 -1.59 1.41
CA GLU A 205 49.65 -0.96 1.25
C GLU A 205 48.54 -1.73 1.95
N VAL A 206 47.56 -0.99 2.49
CA VAL A 206 46.36 -1.57 3.10
C VAL A 206 45.30 -1.75 2.02
N GLY A 207 44.85 -2.98 1.81
CA GLY A 207 43.84 -3.27 0.79
C GLY A 207 43.31 -4.71 0.84
N ASN A 208 42.56 -5.07 -0.20
CA ASN A 208 41.98 -6.42 -0.36
C ASN A 208 42.93 -7.37 -1.10
N HIS A 209 44.21 -7.39 -0.74
CA HIS A 209 45.20 -8.31 -1.27
C HIS A 209 46.27 -8.66 -0.22
N ASP A 210 46.93 -9.80 -0.38
CA ASP A 210 48.08 -10.21 0.43
C ASP A 210 49.35 -10.30 -0.44
N ALA A 211 50.48 -10.70 0.16
CA ALA A 211 51.76 -10.86 -0.55
C ALA A 211 51.65 -11.79 -1.77
N ARG A 212 50.81 -12.82 -1.70
CA ARG A 212 50.64 -13.84 -2.76
C ARG A 212 49.88 -13.31 -3.96
N ASN A 213 49.00 -12.32 -3.77
CA ASN A 213 48.23 -11.71 -4.86
C ASN A 213 48.57 -10.23 -5.09
N CYS A 214 49.75 -9.79 -4.68
CA CYS A 214 50.19 -8.42 -4.87
C CYS A 214 50.50 -8.14 -6.35
N LYS A 215 49.75 -7.23 -6.97
CA LYS A 215 49.92 -6.85 -8.38
C LYS A 215 51.29 -6.24 -8.66
N LYS A 216 51.81 -5.43 -7.73
CA LYS A 216 53.14 -4.81 -7.85
C LYS A 216 54.28 -5.84 -7.93
N ILE A 217 54.14 -7.00 -7.29
CA ILE A 217 55.10 -8.11 -7.44
C ILE A 217 54.97 -8.75 -8.82
N LYS A 218 53.73 -9.06 -9.24
CA LYS A 218 53.46 -9.65 -10.56
C LYS A 218 53.96 -8.76 -11.71
N GLU A 219 53.87 -7.45 -11.55
CA GLU A 219 54.39 -6.47 -12.52
C GLU A 219 55.93 -6.43 -12.51
N LYS A 220 56.57 -6.41 -11.34
CA LYS A 220 58.05 -6.47 -11.23
C LYS A 220 58.65 -7.76 -11.78
N GLN A 221 57.92 -8.88 -11.69
CA GLN A 221 58.34 -10.18 -12.25
C GLN A 221 58.15 -10.28 -13.76
N LYS A 222 57.30 -9.43 -14.37
CA LYS A 222 57.08 -9.39 -15.83
C LYS A 222 58.07 -8.50 -16.58
N ILE A 223 58.80 -7.63 -15.86
CA ILE A 223 59.76 -6.68 -16.41
C ILE A 223 61.20 -7.23 -16.34
N LYS A 224 61.39 -8.38 -15.69
CA LYS A 224 62.63 -9.18 -15.75
C LYS A 224 62.47 -10.30 -16.77
#